data_AF-A0A3B8INA5-F1
#
_entry.id   AF-A0A3B8INA5-F1
#
_cell.length_a   1.000
_cell.length_b   1.000
_cell.length_c   1.000
_cell.angle_alpha   90.00
_cell.angle_beta   90.00
_cell.angle_gamma   90.00
#
_symmetry.space_group_name_H-M   'P 1'
#
loop_
_entity.id
_entity.type
_entity.pdbx_description
1 polymer ?
#
loop_
_entity_poly.entity_id
_entity_poly.type
_entity_poly.pdbx_seq_one_letter_code
_entity_poly.pdbx_strand_id
1 'polypeptide(L)'
;MILNDSILIFVLGFLTLSVALNFWLTFWLIRTMKRLPISTNTTSPPLPAGTVVSDITLDRFTDKESVTLSAYPNHAKVLVFLGSKCPKCKTKLPELRASLDKTDNLGLLIWILSVEKKRQIKNFLRDEVLLGATMRTTQATYDYLNPQAAFPYYLFLDTENRVQAEGMIGDENWLNFLEQLEQEG
;
A
#
# COMPACT_ATOMS: atom_id res chain seq x y z
N MET A 1 -65.83 -0.23 -14.63
CA MET A 1 -64.56 -0.97 -14.53
C MET A 1 -63.71 -0.25 -13.48
N ILE A 2 -64.00 -0.54 -12.20
CA ILE A 2 -63.36 0.12 -11.05
C ILE A 2 -62.02 -0.59 -10.87
N LEU A 3 -60.94 0.00 -11.38
CA LEU A 3 -59.61 -0.47 -11.07
C LEU A 3 -59.41 -0.15 -9.58
N ASN A 4 -59.50 -1.18 -8.72
CA ASN A 4 -59.43 -1.04 -7.27
C ASN A 4 -58.22 -0.17 -6.87
N ASP A 5 -58.47 0.95 -6.21
CA ASP A 5 -57.42 1.85 -5.69
C ASP A 5 -56.38 1.09 -4.87
N SER A 6 -56.79 0.00 -4.20
CA SER A 6 -55.90 -0.92 -3.48
C SER A 6 -54.87 -1.61 -4.38
N ILE A 7 -55.24 -2.00 -5.61
CA ILE A 7 -54.32 -2.60 -6.59
C ILE A 7 -53.34 -1.54 -7.08
N LEU A 8 -53.82 -0.32 -7.34
CA LEU A 8 -52.98 0.80 -7.77
C LEU A 8 -51.93 1.15 -6.71
N ILE A 9 -52.33 1.24 -5.44
CA ILE A 9 -51.41 1.50 -4.31
C ILE A 9 -50.38 0.38 -4.19
N PHE A 10 -50.78 -0.89 -4.35
CA PHE A 10 -49.86 -2.02 -4.25
C PHE A 10 -48.82 -2.02 -5.38
N VAL A 11 -49.26 -1.75 -6.61
CA VAL A 11 -48.37 -1.66 -7.78
C VAL A 11 -47.39 -0.48 -7.63
N LEU A 12 -47.88 0.68 -7.17
CA LEU A 12 -47.04 1.86 -6.95
C LEU A 12 -46.02 1.64 -5.80
N GLY A 13 -46.45 0.99 -4.71
CA GLY A 13 -45.57 0.59 -3.61
C GLY A 13 -44.49 -0.38 -4.04
N PHE A 14 -44.83 -1.38 -4.85
CA PHE A 14 -43.86 -2.35 -5.36
C PHE A 14 -42.86 -1.72 -6.33
N LEU A 15 -43.31 -0.80 -7.19
CA LEU A 15 -42.44 -0.05 -8.11
C LEU A 15 -41.47 0.85 -7.35
N THR A 16 -41.96 1.63 -6.39
CA THR A 16 -41.11 2.52 -5.58
C THR A 16 -40.09 1.74 -4.76
N LEU A 17 -40.48 0.59 -4.18
CA LEU A 17 -39.56 -0.29 -3.47
C LEU A 17 -38.47 -0.85 -4.39
N SER A 18 -38.85 -1.30 -5.59
CA SER A 18 -37.92 -1.83 -6.60
C SER A 18 -36.89 -0.77 -7.02
N VAL A 19 -37.35 0.47 -7.23
CA VAL A 19 -36.48 1.60 -7.57
C VAL A 19 -35.55 1.94 -6.41
N ALA A 20 -36.05 2.01 -5.18
CA ALA A 20 -35.24 2.27 -3.99
C ALA A 20 -34.18 1.19 -3.76
N LEU A 21 -34.53 -0.08 -3.96
CA LEU A 21 -33.60 -1.21 -3.87
C LEU A 21 -32.50 -1.10 -4.93
N ASN A 22 -32.87 -0.76 -6.16
CA ASN A 22 -31.92 -0.62 -7.26
C ASN A 22 -30.94 0.55 -7.00
N PHE A 23 -31.45 1.68 -6.50
CA PHE A 23 -30.59 2.79 -6.05
C PHE A 23 -29.70 2.38 -4.89
N TRP A 24 -30.22 1.67 -3.89
CA TRP A 24 -29.43 1.24 -2.74
C TRP A 24 -28.30 0.28 -3.15
N LEU A 25 -28.59 -0.70 -4.00
CA LEU A 25 -27.60 -1.60 -4.59
C LEU A 25 -26.56 -0.83 -5.40
N THR A 26 -27.00 0.11 -6.25
CA THR A 26 -26.09 0.95 -7.05
C THR A 26 -25.19 1.80 -6.15
N PHE A 27 -25.74 2.43 -5.10
CA PHE A 27 -24.96 3.20 -4.13
C PHE A 27 -23.99 2.32 -3.33
N TRP A 28 -24.40 1.10 -2.96
CA TRP A 28 -23.56 0.15 -2.25
C TRP A 28 -22.41 -0.33 -3.15
N LEU A 29 -22.68 -0.61 -4.43
CA LEU A 29 -21.68 -0.92 -5.44
C LEU A 29 -20.73 0.25 -5.67
N ILE A 30 -21.21 1.48 -5.84
CA ILE A 30 -20.36 2.68 -5.97
C ILE A 30 -19.51 2.89 -4.71
N ARG A 31 -20.06 2.70 -3.51
CA ARG A 31 -19.32 2.82 -2.24
C ARG A 31 -18.24 1.75 -2.10
N THR A 32 -18.47 0.57 -2.68
CA THR A 32 -17.51 -0.52 -2.72
C THR A 32 -16.45 -0.29 -3.80
N MET A 33 -16.83 0.22 -4.97
CA MET A 33 -15.93 0.55 -6.09
C MET A 33 -15.09 1.80 -5.84
N LYS A 34 -15.58 2.81 -5.11
CA LYS A 34 -14.76 3.95 -4.62
C LYS A 34 -13.66 3.53 -3.63
N ARG A 35 -13.60 2.24 -3.24
CA ARG A 35 -12.50 1.66 -2.46
C ARG A 35 -11.53 0.84 -3.30
N LEU A 36 -11.82 0.65 -4.59
CA LEU A 36 -10.84 0.23 -5.57
C LEU A 36 -10.24 1.51 -6.15
N PRO A 37 -8.90 1.66 -6.21
CA PRO A 37 -8.31 2.74 -6.97
C PRO A 37 -8.74 2.55 -8.43
N ILE A 38 -9.68 3.38 -8.89
CA ILE A 38 -9.97 3.50 -10.31
C ILE A 38 -8.73 4.18 -10.89
N SER A 39 -7.87 3.37 -11.51
CA SER A 39 -6.81 3.85 -12.38
C SER A 39 -7.47 4.67 -13.49
N THR A 40 -7.48 5.98 -13.33
CA THR A 40 -7.63 6.89 -14.46
C THR A 40 -6.41 6.65 -15.34
N ASN A 41 -6.63 6.32 -16.61
CA ASN A 41 -5.68 5.85 -17.63
C ASN A 41 -4.49 6.79 -17.96
N THR A 42 -3.80 7.28 -16.94
CA THR A 42 -2.50 7.92 -16.99
C THR A 42 -1.68 7.26 -15.88
N THR A 43 -1.47 5.94 -16.00
CA THR A 43 -0.50 5.25 -15.15
C THR A 43 0.84 5.91 -15.41
N SER A 44 1.32 6.70 -14.45
CA SER A 44 2.67 7.26 -14.52
C SER A 44 3.67 6.12 -14.72
N PRO A 45 4.69 6.30 -15.57
CA PRO A 45 5.65 5.26 -15.83
C PRO A 45 6.37 4.85 -14.52
N PRO A 46 6.85 3.60 -14.46
CA PRO A 46 7.72 3.14 -13.38
C PRO A 46 8.92 4.08 -13.19
N LEU A 47 9.47 4.16 -11.98
CA LEU A 47 10.66 4.97 -11.72
C LEU A 47 11.85 4.33 -12.45
N PRO A 48 12.50 5.03 -13.39
CA PRO A 48 13.62 4.45 -14.11
C PRO A 48 14.78 4.11 -13.16
N ALA A 49 15.42 2.97 -13.38
CA ALA A 49 16.67 2.64 -12.69
C ALA A 49 17.73 3.74 -12.93
N GLY A 50 18.51 4.04 -11.89
CA GLY A 50 19.48 5.12 -11.84
C GLY A 50 18.91 6.49 -11.44
N THR A 51 17.58 6.65 -11.37
CA THR A 51 16.95 7.90 -10.90
C THR A 51 17.31 8.16 -9.44
N VAL A 52 17.80 9.37 -9.14
CA VAL A 52 18.01 9.81 -7.75
C VAL A 52 16.66 10.23 -7.18
N VAL A 53 16.23 9.57 -6.11
CA VAL A 53 15.03 9.95 -5.37
C VAL A 53 15.35 11.21 -4.56
N SER A 54 14.49 12.23 -4.69
CA SER A 54 14.65 13.47 -3.91
C SER A 54 14.64 13.18 -2.42
N ASP A 55 15.35 13.99 -1.63
CA ASP A 55 15.40 13.79 -0.19
C ASP A 55 14.05 14.17 0.45
N ILE A 56 13.24 13.14 0.69
CA ILE A 56 11.90 13.27 1.26
C ILE A 56 11.93 13.04 2.77
N THR A 57 11.03 13.71 3.48
CA THR A 57 10.83 13.50 4.91
C THR A 57 9.71 12.48 5.16
N LEU A 58 9.96 11.55 6.07
CA LEU A 58 9.08 10.47 6.47
C LEU A 58 8.96 10.46 7.99
N ASP A 59 7.78 10.19 8.54
CA ASP A 59 7.57 10.13 9.98
C ASP A 59 7.58 8.67 10.46
N ARG A 60 8.45 8.31 11.41
CA ARG A 60 8.40 6.99 12.04
C ARG A 60 7.03 6.73 12.67
N PHE A 61 6.51 5.51 12.51
CA PHE A 61 5.17 5.20 13.00
C PHE A 61 5.05 5.18 14.53
N THR A 62 6.13 4.78 15.21
CA THR A 62 6.19 4.54 16.67
C THR A 62 6.20 5.85 17.45
N ASP A 63 7.20 6.69 17.22
CA ASP A 63 7.51 7.93 17.97
C ASP A 63 7.14 9.22 17.20
N LYS A 64 6.81 9.11 15.90
CA LYS A 64 6.60 10.25 14.98
C LYS A 64 7.84 11.11 14.77
N GLU A 65 9.03 10.57 15.00
CA GLU A 65 10.25 11.25 14.61
C GLU A 65 10.29 11.37 13.08
N SER A 66 10.47 12.60 12.60
CA SER A 66 10.62 12.88 11.17
C SER A 66 12.07 12.61 10.74
N VAL A 67 12.24 11.78 9.74
CA VAL A 67 13.53 11.31 9.23
C VAL A 67 13.56 11.49 7.72
N THR A 68 14.69 11.94 7.18
CA THR A 68 14.87 12.06 5.72
C THR A 68 15.50 10.80 5.13
N LEU A 69 15.38 10.58 3.82
CA LEU A 69 16.07 9.46 3.17
C LEU A 69 17.59 9.56 3.37
N SER A 70 18.15 10.77 3.33
CA SER A 70 19.59 10.99 3.53
C SER A 70 20.07 10.85 4.98
N ALA A 71 19.18 10.67 5.95
CA ALA A 71 19.55 10.52 7.37
C ALA A 71 20.44 9.29 7.64
N TYR A 72 20.42 8.30 6.72
CA TYR A 72 21.25 7.10 6.78
C TYR A 72 22.13 7.01 5.51
N PRO A 73 23.24 7.77 5.45
CA PRO A 73 24.06 7.91 4.24
C PRO A 73 24.85 6.64 3.86
N ASN A 74 25.02 5.71 4.81
CA ASN A 74 25.73 4.45 4.59
C ASN A 74 24.79 3.24 4.52
N HIS A 75 23.48 3.48 4.38
CA HIS A 75 22.51 2.39 4.29
C HIS A 75 21.79 2.41 2.95
N ALA A 76 21.83 1.28 2.25
CA ALA A 76 20.87 0.98 1.20
C ALA A 76 19.47 0.82 1.82
N LYS A 77 18.43 1.01 1.02
CA LYS A 77 17.05 1.05 1.52
C LYS A 77 16.12 0.25 0.62
N VAL A 78 15.26 -0.54 1.24
CA VAL A 78 14.16 -1.22 0.60
C VAL A 78 12.87 -0.56 1.07
N LEU A 79 12.22 0.19 0.19
CA LEU A 79 10.93 0.80 0.48
C LEU A 79 9.84 -0.19 0.07
N VAL A 80 9.03 -0.62 1.03
CA VAL A 80 7.98 -1.63 0.84
C VAL A 80 6.61 -1.00 0.96
N PHE A 81 5.75 -1.27 -0.01
CA PHE A 81 4.42 -0.69 -0.14
C PHE A 81 3.38 -1.78 0.04
N LEU A 82 2.69 -1.73 1.18
CA LEU A 82 1.65 -2.70 1.56
C LEU A 82 0.34 -1.96 1.87
N GLY A 83 -0.79 -2.53 1.42
CA GLY A 83 -2.12 -2.03 1.75
C GLY A 83 -2.85 -2.94 2.73
N SER A 84 -3.48 -2.39 3.77
CA SER A 84 -4.19 -3.19 4.79
C SER A 84 -5.37 -3.98 4.25
N LYS A 85 -5.94 -3.51 3.13
CA LYS A 85 -7.05 -4.13 2.41
C LYS A 85 -6.61 -5.09 1.32
N CYS A 86 -5.32 -5.19 1.03
CA CYS A 86 -4.76 -6.09 0.02
C CYS A 86 -4.54 -7.48 0.65
N PRO A 87 -5.28 -8.53 0.23
CA PRO A 87 -5.12 -9.86 0.83
C PRO A 87 -3.73 -10.46 0.61
N LYS A 88 -3.15 -10.27 -0.58
CA LYS A 88 -1.78 -10.70 -0.91
C LYS A 88 -0.71 -10.01 -0.04
N CYS A 89 -0.98 -8.79 0.42
CA CYS A 89 -0.05 -8.06 1.28
C CYS A 89 0.02 -8.69 2.67
N LYS A 90 -1.09 -9.25 3.18
CA LYS A 90 -1.10 -9.98 4.46
C LYS A 90 -0.25 -11.24 4.42
N THR A 91 -0.26 -11.96 3.29
CA THR A 91 0.53 -13.19 3.14
C THR A 91 2.03 -12.93 3.08
N LYS A 92 2.46 -11.69 2.82
CA LYS A 92 3.86 -11.26 2.76
C LYS A 92 4.43 -10.77 4.09
N LEU A 93 3.59 -10.54 5.11
CA LEU A 93 4.06 -10.04 6.42
C LEU A 93 5.06 -10.99 7.12
N PRO A 94 4.88 -12.33 7.13
CA PRO A 94 5.83 -13.23 7.78
C PRO A 94 7.21 -13.22 7.10
N GLU A 95 7.24 -13.20 5.76
CA GLU A 95 8.46 -13.11 4.95
C GLU A 95 9.20 -11.81 5.26
N LEU A 96 8.49 -10.67 5.25
CA LEU A 96 9.07 -9.37 5.56
C LEU A 96 9.60 -9.26 6.99
N ARG A 97 8.89 -9.85 7.96
CA ARG A 97 9.33 -9.92 9.35
C ARG A 97 10.65 -10.70 9.46
N ALA A 98 10.75 -11.84 8.79
CA ALA A 98 11.99 -12.62 8.76
C ALA A 98 13.15 -11.86 8.10
N SER A 99 12.89 -11.09 7.04
CA SER A 99 13.91 -10.25 6.40
C SER A 99 14.44 -9.16 7.32
N LEU A 100 13.57 -8.49 8.10
CA LEU A 100 13.98 -7.42 9.01
C LEU A 100 15.03 -7.87 10.03
N ASP A 101 14.90 -9.07 10.59
CA ASP A 101 15.87 -9.60 11.56
C ASP A 101 17.27 -9.80 10.95
N LYS A 102 17.36 -10.00 9.63
CA LYS A 102 18.63 -10.24 8.93
C LYS A 102 19.33 -8.96 8.49
N THR A 103 18.61 -7.84 8.39
CA THR A 103 19.15 -6.61 7.79
C THR A 103 19.91 -5.70 8.75
N ASP A 104 19.73 -5.86 10.07
CA ASP A 104 20.24 -4.91 11.08
C ASP A 104 21.76 -4.67 11.02
N ASN A 105 22.55 -5.64 10.53
CA ASN A 105 24.02 -5.53 10.46
C ASN A 105 24.57 -5.40 9.04
N LEU A 106 23.72 -5.38 8.01
CA LEU A 106 24.14 -5.43 6.60
C LEU A 106 24.19 -4.04 5.93
N GLY A 107 24.05 -2.95 6.69
CA GLY A 107 23.95 -1.61 6.11
C GLY A 107 22.72 -1.48 5.20
N LEU A 108 21.64 -2.19 5.52
CA LEU A 108 20.41 -2.22 4.76
C LEU A 108 19.23 -1.90 5.68
N LEU A 109 18.35 -1.02 5.22
CA LEU A 109 17.12 -0.66 5.94
C LEU A 109 15.92 -1.09 5.13
N ILE A 110 15.00 -1.84 5.74
CA ILE A 110 13.70 -2.13 5.13
C ILE A 110 12.66 -1.23 5.79
N TRP A 111 12.02 -0.36 5.01
CA TRP A 111 10.98 0.55 5.48
C TRP A 111 9.64 0.24 4.85
N ILE A 112 8.61 0.06 5.69
CA ILE A 112 7.23 -0.12 5.24
C ILE A 112 6.59 1.26 5.13
N LEU A 113 6.28 1.71 3.91
CA LEU A 113 5.65 3.01 3.69
C LEU A 113 4.13 2.92 3.78
N SER A 114 3.50 3.85 4.49
CA SER A 114 2.04 3.92 4.57
C SER A 114 1.48 5.34 4.70
N VAL A 115 0.36 5.56 4.01
CA VAL A 115 -0.50 6.75 4.12
C VAL A 115 -1.75 6.48 4.95
N GLU A 116 -1.93 5.25 5.43
CA GLU A 116 -3.16 4.82 6.11
C GLU A 116 -3.29 5.41 7.54
N LYS A 117 -4.50 5.34 8.08
CA LYS A 117 -4.75 5.79 9.46
C LYS A 117 -4.04 4.88 10.45
N LYS A 118 -3.53 5.46 11.55
CA LYS A 118 -2.80 4.73 12.62
C LYS A 118 -3.49 3.44 13.05
N ARG A 119 -4.81 3.48 13.29
CA ARG A 119 -5.61 2.31 13.69
C ARG A 119 -5.62 1.19 12.63
N GLN A 120 -5.63 1.53 11.35
CA GLN A 120 -5.62 0.54 10.27
C GLN A 120 -4.28 -0.17 10.19
N ILE A 121 -3.18 0.59 10.24
CA ILE A 121 -1.81 0.06 10.22
C ILE A 121 -1.58 -0.87 11.42
N LYS A 122 -1.92 -0.42 12.65
CA LYS A 122 -1.80 -1.27 13.85
C LYS A 122 -2.54 -2.59 13.71
N ASN A 123 -3.78 -2.53 13.20
CA ASN A 123 -4.61 -3.72 13.04
C ASN A 123 -4.12 -4.65 11.91
N PHE A 124 -3.41 -4.10 10.93
CA PHE A 124 -2.88 -4.83 9.77
C PHE A 124 -1.58 -5.55 10.11
N LEU A 125 -0.60 -4.83 10.68
CA LEU A 125 0.73 -5.38 10.96
C LEU A 125 0.73 -6.24 12.22
N ARG A 126 0.07 -5.79 13.31
CA ARG A 126 -0.07 -6.50 14.60
C ARG A 126 1.24 -6.98 15.25
N ASP A 127 2.38 -6.52 14.77
CA ASP A 127 3.72 -6.92 15.20
C ASP A 127 4.55 -5.64 15.42
N GLU A 128 5.19 -5.53 16.59
CA GLU A 128 5.90 -4.31 16.98
C GLU A 128 7.18 -4.07 16.16
N VAL A 129 7.82 -5.11 15.62
CA VAL A 129 9.00 -4.98 14.75
C VAL A 129 8.59 -4.43 13.39
N LEU A 130 7.51 -4.98 12.79
CA LEU A 130 6.94 -4.43 11.56
C LEU A 130 6.46 -2.97 11.78
N LEU A 131 5.86 -2.67 12.93
CA LEU A 131 5.45 -1.30 13.27
C LEU A 131 6.66 -0.38 13.45
N GLY A 132 7.76 -0.86 14.01
CA GLY A 132 9.03 -0.13 14.14
C GLY A 132 9.67 0.20 12.79
N ALA A 133 9.59 -0.72 11.83
CA ALA A 133 10.03 -0.51 10.45
C ALA A 133 9.06 0.31 9.60
N THR A 134 7.91 0.74 10.14
CA THR A 134 6.90 1.48 9.38
C THR A 134 7.16 2.98 9.40
N MET A 135 7.16 3.58 8.22
CA MET A 135 7.23 5.03 8.01
C MET A 135 5.91 5.55 7.44
N ARG A 136 5.47 6.69 7.96
CA ARG A 136 4.29 7.42 7.49
C ARG A 136 4.71 8.55 6.58
N THR A 137 3.89 8.82 5.57
CA THR A 137 4.17 9.89 4.61
C THR A 137 2.88 10.51 4.07
N THR A 138 3.03 11.53 3.24
CA THR A 138 1.90 12.17 2.54
C THR A 138 1.48 11.34 1.33
N GLN A 139 0.25 11.52 0.87
CA GLN A 139 -0.22 10.85 -0.35
C GLN A 139 0.64 11.24 -1.56
N ALA A 140 1.05 12.50 -1.68
CA ALA A 140 1.87 12.97 -2.80
C ALA A 140 3.24 12.28 -2.83
N THR A 141 3.91 12.16 -1.68
CA THR A 141 5.19 11.44 -1.57
C THR A 141 5.02 9.95 -1.85
N TYR A 142 3.92 9.36 -1.37
CA TYR A 142 3.61 7.96 -1.61
C TYR A 142 3.43 7.66 -3.10
N ASP A 143 2.63 8.48 -3.79
CA ASP A 143 2.35 8.33 -5.22
C ASP A 143 3.59 8.65 -6.07
N TYR A 144 4.46 9.56 -5.62
CA TYR A 144 5.74 9.82 -6.29
C TYR A 144 6.65 8.58 -6.28
N LEU A 145 6.70 7.86 -5.16
CA LEU A 145 7.54 6.66 -5.02
C LEU A 145 6.92 5.38 -5.57
N ASN A 146 5.58 5.33 -5.64
CA ASN A 146 4.81 4.22 -6.19
C ASN A 146 3.79 4.77 -7.21
N PRO A 147 4.27 5.26 -8.38
CA PRO A 147 3.43 5.92 -9.39
C PRO A 147 2.33 5.02 -9.95
N GLN A 148 2.50 3.70 -9.84
CA GLN A 148 1.54 2.70 -10.31
C GLN A 148 0.51 2.30 -9.25
N ALA A 149 0.63 2.82 -8.02
CA ALA A 149 -0.17 2.43 -6.86
C ALA A 149 -0.24 0.90 -6.70
N ALA A 150 0.89 0.22 -6.93
CA ALA A 150 1.00 -1.23 -6.94
C ALA A 150 1.14 -1.80 -5.53
N PHE A 151 0.61 -3.01 -5.33
CA PHE A 151 0.61 -3.71 -4.03
C PHE A 151 0.54 -5.23 -4.23
N PRO A 152 1.36 -6.05 -3.54
CA PRO A 152 2.51 -5.68 -2.71
C PRO A 152 3.72 -5.30 -3.58
N TYR A 153 4.29 -4.13 -3.34
CA TYR A 153 5.33 -3.53 -4.19
C TYR A 153 6.58 -3.16 -3.38
N TYR A 154 7.74 -3.11 -4.02
CA TYR A 154 8.98 -2.64 -3.42
C TYR A 154 9.76 -1.73 -4.37
N LEU A 155 10.62 -0.92 -3.78
CA LEU A 155 11.60 -0.06 -4.44
C LEU A 155 12.94 -0.20 -3.73
N PHE A 156 13.96 -0.69 -4.44
CA PHE A 156 15.33 -0.77 -3.96
C PHE A 156 16.08 0.52 -4.27
N LEU A 157 16.69 1.08 -3.23
CA LEU A 157 17.52 2.25 -3.27
C LEU A 157 18.92 1.92 -2.76
N ASP A 158 19.95 2.43 -3.43
CA ASP A 158 21.31 2.36 -2.91
C ASP A 158 21.56 3.40 -1.80
N THR A 159 22.80 3.49 -1.34
CA THR A 159 23.25 4.44 -0.31
C THR A 159 23.11 5.91 -0.73
N GLU A 160 23.07 6.20 -2.03
CA GLU A 160 22.87 7.53 -2.62
C GLU A 160 21.40 7.82 -2.92
N ASN A 161 20.47 6.96 -2.48
CA ASN A 161 19.05 7.01 -2.77
C ASN A 161 18.73 6.93 -4.28
N ARG A 162 19.56 6.24 -5.08
CA ARG A 162 19.24 5.95 -6.48
C ARG A 162 18.46 4.66 -6.60
N VAL A 163 17.47 4.65 -7.49
CA VAL A 163 16.67 3.48 -7.83
C VAL A 163 17.55 2.42 -8.47
N GLN A 164 17.65 1.25 -7.84
CA GLN A 164 18.37 0.10 -8.36
C GLN A 164 17.42 -0.87 -9.07
N ALA A 165 16.29 -1.18 -8.43
CA ALA A 165 15.22 -1.97 -9.02
C ALA A 165 13.89 -1.68 -8.31
N GLU A 166 12.80 -2.04 -8.96
CA GLU A 166 11.47 -1.97 -8.39
C GLU A 166 10.59 -3.07 -8.97
N GLY A 167 9.53 -3.44 -8.25
CA GLY A 167 8.68 -4.54 -8.69
C GLY A 167 7.73 -5.06 -7.64
N MET A 168 7.17 -6.23 -7.93
CA MET A 168 6.17 -6.86 -7.06
C MET A 168 6.87 -7.82 -6.10
N ILE A 169 6.49 -7.80 -4.83
CA ILE A 169 7.08 -8.72 -3.84
C ILE A 169 6.85 -10.17 -4.29
N GLY A 170 7.95 -10.91 -4.51
CA GLY A 170 7.95 -12.27 -5.04
C GLY A 170 8.34 -12.40 -6.52
N ASP A 171 8.73 -11.30 -7.19
CA ASP A 171 9.41 -11.37 -8.48
C ASP A 171 10.87 -11.83 -8.34
N GLU A 172 11.55 -11.98 -9.48
CA GLU A 172 12.93 -12.50 -9.55
C GLU A 172 13.93 -11.67 -8.73
N ASN A 173 13.88 -10.35 -8.86
CA ASN A 173 14.75 -9.44 -8.12
C ASN A 173 14.52 -9.53 -6.61
N TRP A 174 13.25 -9.65 -6.17
CA TRP A 174 12.92 -9.87 -4.76
C TRP A 174 13.43 -11.21 -4.23
N LEU A 175 13.30 -12.28 -5.01
CA LEU A 175 13.80 -13.61 -4.63
C LEU A 175 15.32 -13.63 -4.52
N ASN A 176 16.03 -13.03 -5.48
CA ASN A 176 17.48 -12.88 -5.45
C ASN A 176 17.93 -12.09 -4.22
N PHE A 177 17.20 -11.02 -3.88
CA PHE A 177 17.43 -10.25 -2.66
C PHE A 177 17.31 -11.11 -1.39
N LEU A 178 16.27 -11.94 -1.29
CA LEU A 178 16.09 -12.84 -0.14
C LEU A 178 17.21 -13.90 -0.06
N GLU A 179 17.66 -14.43 -1.20
CA GLU A 179 18.77 -15.38 -1.25
C GLU A 179 20.08 -14.73 -0.78
N GLN A 180 20.37 -13.50 -1.19
CA GLN A 180 21.53 -12.74 -0.72
C GLN A 180 21.48 -12.54 0.80
N LEU A 181 20.32 -12.17 1.36
CA LEU A 181 20.15 -12.04 2.81
C LEU A 181 20.37 -13.36 3.57
N GLU A 182 20.13 -14.52 2.93
CA GLU A 182 20.40 -15.83 3.52
C GLU A 182 21.88 -16.22 3.49
N GLN A 183 22.65 -15.67 2.56
CA GLN A 183 24.08 -15.95 2.44
C GLN A 183 24.93 -15.02 3.33
N GLU A 184 24.46 -13.79 3.56
CA GLU A 184 25.21 -12.74 4.28
C GLU A 184 24.80 -12.55 5.76
N GLY A 185 23.62 -13.03 6.18
CA GLY A 185 23.08 -12.90 7.54
C GLY A 185 23.14 -14.17 8.37
#